data_AF-A0A1Y3A6F9-F1
#
_entry.id   AF-A0A1Y3A6F9-F1
#
_cell.length_a   1.000
_cell.length_b   1.000
_cell.length_c   1.000
_cell.angle_alpha   90.00
_cell.angle_beta   90.00
_cell.angle_gamma   90.00
#
_symmetry.space_group_name_H-M   'P 1'
#
loop_
_entity.id
_entity.type
_entity.pdbx_description
1 polymer ?
#
loop_
_entity_poly.entity_id
_entity_poly.type
_entity_poly.pdbx_seq_one_letter_code
_entity_poly.pdbx_strand_id
1 'polypeptide(L)'
;MRLGVLDMIGLAASLVFALPLANYAVVRLFAGEVALGAGLLVVAAAMVVLPQYFLDPATILRRLLSGLLPRQLRGDDDAAGSEGDSVEK
;
A
#
# COMPACT_ATOMS: atom_id res chain seq x y z
N MET A 1 -9.63 11.61 -0.81
CA MET A 1 -8.44 10.77 -0.57
C MET A 1 -7.39 11.17 -1.60
N ARG A 2 -6.19 11.63 -1.19
CA ARG A 2 -5.09 11.84 -2.14
C ARG A 2 -4.35 10.52 -2.23
N LEU A 3 -4.53 9.78 -3.33
CA LEU A 3 -3.64 8.66 -3.65
C LEU A 3 -2.24 9.22 -3.86
N GLY A 4 -1.25 8.66 -3.16
CA GLY A 4 0.14 8.99 -3.39
C GLY A 4 0.60 8.53 -4.77
N VAL A 5 1.66 9.13 -5.30
CA VAL A 5 2.21 8.77 -6.63
C VAL A 5 2.58 7.28 -6.70
N LEU A 6 3.17 6.74 -5.62
CA LEU A 6 3.55 5.33 -5.55
C LEU A 6 2.34 4.39 -5.55
N ASP A 7 1.24 4.80 -4.91
CA ASP A 7 0.01 4.03 -4.91
C ASP A 7 -0.63 4.01 -6.30
N MET A 8 -0.65 5.15 -6.99
CA MET A 8 -1.08 5.23 -8.39
C MET A 8 -0.24 4.33 -9.31
N ILE A 9 1.08 4.28 -9.12
CA ILE A 9 1.96 3.40 -9.90
C ILE A 9 1.67 1.92 -9.58
N GLY A 10 1.52 1.55 -8.31
CA GLY A 10 1.20 0.18 -7.91
C GLY A 10 -0.15 -0.29 -8.47
N LEU A 11 -1.15 0.58 -8.40
CA LEU A 11 -2.48 0.33 -8.96
C LEU A 11 -2.40 0.18 -10.49
N ALA A 12 -1.73 1.10 -11.18
CA ALA A 12 -1.53 1.04 -12.62
C ALA A 12 -0.80 -0.23 -13.06
N ALA A 13 0.26 -0.64 -12.35
CA ALA A 13 1.00 -1.86 -12.65
C ALA A 13 0.11 -3.11 -12.52
N SER A 14 -0.74 -3.20 -11.48
CA SER A 14 -1.68 -4.32 -11.36
C SER A 14 -2.75 -4.30 -12.47
N LEU A 15 -3.23 -3.12 -12.84
CA LEU A 15 -4.25 -2.95 -13.89
C LEU A 15 -3.78 -3.45 -15.25
N VAL A 16 -2.50 -3.29 -15.58
CA VAL A 16 -1.92 -3.79 -16.84
C VAL A 16 -2.18 -5.29 -17.04
N PHE A 17 -2.19 -6.06 -15.96
CA PHE A 17 -2.51 -7.50 -16.01
C PHE A 17 -3.98 -7.80 -15.74
N ALA A 18 -4.62 -7.06 -14.84
CA ALA A 18 -6.01 -7.31 -14.47
C ALA A 18 -6.98 -7.00 -15.61
N LEU A 19 -6.74 -5.94 -16.40
CA LEU A 19 -7.64 -5.52 -17.47
C LEU A 19 -7.76 -6.55 -18.61
N PRO A 20 -6.66 -7.11 -19.16
CA PRO A 20 -6.76 -8.19 -20.15
C PRO A 20 -7.51 -9.40 -19.62
N LEU A 21 -7.23 -9.82 -18.37
CA LEU A 21 -7.90 -10.96 -17.75
C LEU A 21 -9.40 -10.70 -17.56
N ALA A 22 -9.75 -9.51 -17.08
CA ALA A 22 -11.14 -9.10 -16.90
C ALA A 22 -11.90 -9.06 -18.23
N ASN A 23 -11.26 -8.54 -19.29
CA ASN A 23 -11.85 -8.54 -20.62
C ASN A 23 -12.12 -9.97 -21.12
N TYR A 24 -11.14 -10.88 -20.95
CA TYR A 24 -11.34 -12.29 -21.30
C TYR A 24 -12.46 -12.95 -20.46
N ALA A 25 -12.52 -12.66 -19.16
CA ALA A 25 -13.57 -13.13 -18.26
C ALA A 25 -14.97 -12.67 -18.71
N VAL A 26 -15.10 -11.41 -19.13
CA VAL A 26 -16.35 -10.84 -19.64
C VAL A 26 -16.77 -11.52 -20.94
N VAL A 27 -15.87 -11.69 -21.90
CA VAL A 27 -16.13 -12.43 -23.14
C VAL A 27 -16.62 -13.86 -22.83
N ARG A 28 -15.99 -14.52 -21.85
CA ARG A 28 -16.37 -15.86 -21.44
C ARG A 28 -17.75 -15.94 -20.81
N LEU A 29 -18.12 -14.92 -20.04
CA LEU A 29 -19.45 -14.79 -19.46
C LEU A 29 -20.52 -14.68 -20.54
N PHE A 30 -20.26 -13.86 -21.57
CA PHE A 30 -21.15 -13.73 -22.72
C PHE A 30 -21.17 -14.98 -23.62
N ALA A 31 -20.12 -15.79 -23.60
CA ALA A 31 -20.09 -17.09 -24.27
C ALA A 31 -20.90 -18.18 -23.54
N GLY A 32 -21.56 -17.86 -22.41
CA GLY A 32 -22.38 -18.79 -21.63
C GLY A 32 -21.61 -19.56 -20.56
N GLU A 33 -20.30 -19.36 -20.46
CA GLU A 33 -19.46 -20.06 -19.50
C GLU A 33 -19.33 -19.29 -18.19
N VAL A 34 -20.47 -19.21 -17.49
CA VAL A 34 -20.65 -18.36 -16.31
C VAL A 34 -19.68 -18.71 -15.19
N ALA A 35 -19.47 -19.99 -14.90
CA ALA A 35 -18.58 -20.41 -13.81
C ALA A 35 -17.13 -19.96 -14.05
N LEU A 36 -16.62 -20.19 -15.26
CA LEU A 36 -15.25 -19.81 -15.63
C LEU A 36 -15.11 -18.29 -15.73
N GLY A 37 -16.04 -17.62 -16.41
CA GLY A 37 -16.06 -16.17 -16.54
C GLY A 37 -16.11 -15.46 -15.19
N ALA A 38 -17.05 -15.83 -14.31
CA ALA A 38 -17.17 -15.24 -12.98
C ALA A 38 -15.94 -15.53 -12.11
N GLY A 39 -15.41 -16.75 -12.14
CA GLY A 39 -14.20 -17.12 -11.41
C GLY A 39 -13.00 -16.25 -11.81
N LEU A 40 -12.79 -16.08 -13.12
CA LEU A 40 -11.72 -15.22 -13.61
C LEU A 40 -11.96 -13.74 -13.28
N LEU A 41 -13.20 -13.27 -13.29
CA LEU A 41 -13.55 -11.90 -12.91
C LEU A 41 -13.21 -11.63 -11.43
N VAL A 42 -13.51 -12.59 -10.55
CA VAL A 42 -13.11 -12.53 -9.14
C VAL A 42 -11.60 -12.47 -8.99
N VAL A 43 -10.86 -13.29 -9.74
CA VAL A 43 -9.39 -13.27 -9.74
C VAL A 43 -8.84 -11.92 -10.20
N ALA A 44 -9.38 -11.35 -11.29
CA ALA A 44 -8.99 -10.01 -11.76
C ALA A 44 -9.23 -8.94 -10.68
N ALA A 45 -10.39 -8.97 -10.02
CA ALA A 45 -10.68 -8.04 -8.94
C ALA A 45 -9.73 -8.23 -7.75
N ALA A 46 -9.48 -9.49 -7.37
CA ALA A 46 -8.54 -9.84 -6.31
C ALA A 46 -7.13 -9.35 -6.62
N MET A 47 -6.65 -9.48 -7.87
CA MET A 47 -5.34 -8.96 -8.30
C MET A 47 -5.17 -7.46 -8.05
N VAL A 48 -6.25 -6.67 -8.07
CA VAL A 48 -6.19 -5.22 -7.83
C VAL A 48 -6.39 -4.90 -6.35
N VAL A 49 -7.29 -5.63 -5.68
CA VAL A 49 -7.72 -5.32 -4.30
C VAL A 49 -6.77 -5.89 -3.24
N LEU A 50 -6.27 -7.12 -3.41
CA LEU A 50 -5.40 -7.76 -2.42
C LEU A 50 -4.09 -6.98 -2.18
N PRO A 51 -3.36 -6.52 -3.22
CA PRO A 51 -2.12 -5.79 -3.00
C PRO A 51 -2.33 -4.55 -2.14
N GLN A 52 -3.45 -3.87 -2.35
CA GLN A 52 -3.83 -2.65 -1.64
C GLN A 52 -4.13 -2.89 -0.15
N TYR A 53 -4.57 -4.10 0.22
CA TYR A 53 -4.88 -4.45 1.60
C TYR A 53 -3.71 -5.06 2.37
N PHE A 54 -2.86 -5.85 1.72
CA PHE A 54 -1.81 -6.62 2.41
C PHE A 54 -0.39 -6.05 2.25
N LEU A 55 -0.11 -5.32 1.18
CA LEU A 55 1.22 -4.83 0.86
C LEU A 55 1.24 -3.30 0.76
N ASP A 56 0.72 -2.59 1.77
CA ASP A 56 0.83 -1.14 1.80
C ASP A 56 2.32 -0.72 1.85
N PRO A 57 2.90 -0.27 0.73
CA PRO A 57 4.35 -0.11 0.60
C PRO A 57 4.84 1.04 1.47
N ALA A 58 3.98 2.01 1.76
CA ALA A 58 4.29 3.13 2.65
C ALA A 58 4.48 2.65 4.10
N THR A 59 3.65 1.71 4.55
CA THR A 59 3.73 1.15 5.89
C THR A 59 4.99 0.29 6.05
N ILE A 60 5.32 -0.54 5.06
CA ILE A 60 6.55 -1.35 5.07
C ILE A 60 7.78 -0.43 5.03
N LEU A 61 7.80 0.57 4.15
CA LEU A 61 8.94 1.49 4.02
C LEU A 61 9.13 2.35 5.27
N ARG A 62 8.04 2.84 5.89
CA ARG A 62 8.12 3.54 7.18
C ARG A 62 8.65 2.66 8.28
N ARG A 63 8.20 1.40 8.37
CA ARG A 63 8.72 0.43 9.36
C ARG A 63 10.21 0.19 9.14
N LEU A 64 10.63 -0.02 7.89
CA LEU A 64 12.03 -0.22 7.54
C LEU A 64 12.87 1.01 7.89
N LEU A 65 12.40 2.20 7.52
CA LEU A 65 13.06 3.46 7.80
C LEU A 65 13.16 3.70 9.31
N SER A 66 12.08 3.47 10.07
CA SER A 66 12.07 3.61 11.54
C SER A 66 12.90 2.57 12.27
N GLY A 67 13.05 1.37 11.70
CA GLY A 67 13.89 0.30 12.25
C GLY A 67 15.37 0.51 11.96
N LEU A 68 15.70 1.23 10.87
CA LEU A 68 17.07 1.59 10.50
C LEU A 68 17.45 3.01 10.96
N LEU A 69 16.50 3.82 11.46
CA LEU A 69 16.77 5.18 11.91
C LEU A 69 17.55 5.12 13.23
N PRO A 70 18.81 5.59 13.27
CA PRO A 70 19.65 5.47 14.45
C PRO A 70 19.07 6.29 15.61
N ARG A 71 19.08 5.68 16.79
CA ARG A 71 18.55 6.23 18.05
C ARG A 71 19.15 7.60 18.42
N GLN A 72 20.31 7.93 17.86
CA GLN A 72 21.00 9.21 18.03
C GLN A 72 20.21 10.39 17.41
N LEU A 73 19.45 10.16 16.34
CA LEU A 73 18.57 11.18 15.74
C LEU A 73 17.25 11.35 16.48
N ARG A 74 16.94 10.49 17.47
CA ARG A 74 15.68 10.52 18.21
C ARG A 74 15.80 11.19 19.58
N GLY A 75 17.02 11.47 20.04
CA GLY A 75 17.30 11.99 21.38
C GLY A 75 17.55 13.50 21.48
N ASP A 76 17.76 14.20 20.37
CA ASP A 76 18.08 15.64 20.40
C ASP A 76 16.84 16.54 20.59
N ASP A 77 15.64 16.02 20.35
CA ASP A 77 14.39 16.79 20.53
C ASP A 77 13.84 16.74 21.98
N ASP A 78 14.24 15.76 22.79
CA ASP A 78 13.78 15.62 24.19
C ASP A 78 14.62 16.47 25.18
N ALA A 79 15.82 16.90 24.79
CA ALA A 79 16.71 17.68 25.65
C ALA A 79 16.37 19.19 25.71
N ALA A 80 15.68 19.72 24.70
CA ALA A 80 15.37 21.16 24.64
C ALA A 80 14.20 21.60 25.55
N GLY A 81 13.53 20.67 26.25
CA GLY A 81 12.33 20.93 27.05
C GLY A 81 12.52 20.99 28.56
N SER A 82 13.72 20.75 29.10
CA SER A 82 13.93 20.59 30.55
C SER A 82 15.14 21.36 31.12
N GLU A 83 15.43 22.56 30.59
CA GLU A 83 16.43 23.49 31.16
C GLU A 83 15.76 24.80 31.62
N GLY A 84 14.60 24.70 32.26
CA GLY A 84 13.81 25.84 32.74
C GLY A 84 13.55 25.91 34.23
N ASP A 85 14.05 24.99 35.05
CA ASP A 85 13.76 25.00 36.49
C ASP A 85 14.94 24.47 37.31
N SER A 86 15.82 25.37 37.75
CA SER A 86 16.53 25.33 39.04
C SER A 86 17.49 26.52 39.12
N VAL A 87 16.91 27.70 39.28
CA VAL A 87 17.57 28.81 39.96
C VAL A 87 17.64 28.46 41.44
N GLU A 88 18.69 28.91 42.12
CA GLU A 88 18.82 29.05 43.58
C GLU A 88 19.53 27.92 44.34
N LYS A 89 20.86 28.08 44.51
CA LYS A 89 21.46 28.36 45.84
C LYS A 89 22.90 28.84 45.74
#